data_AF-A0A1Y4A537-F1
#
_entry.id   AF-A0A1Y4A537-F1
#
_cell.length_a   1.000
_cell.length_b   1.000
_cell.length_c   1.000
_cell.angle_alpha   90.00
_cell.angle_beta   90.00
_cell.angle_gamma   90.00
#
_symmetry.space_group_name_H-M   'P 1'
#
loop_
_entity.id
_entity.type
_entity.pdbx_description
1 polymer ?
#
loop_
_entity_poly.entity_id
_entity_poly.type
_entity_poly.pdbx_seq_one_letter_code
_entity_poly.pdbx_strand_id
1 'polypeptide(L)'
;MNEKEVGELRRRFKADKSAITHVRGCYVNEKKEIVSQFNQSLALMSEEESEKLLAILRRTLSGGIDRNLIDISFATKQVAEGEEHKLLMALRDSGLGDEEAVQAFFQKAIDSLDLEGSYLILLAHDRYDVPYRAKDGETQKDASEEVYSYILCSICPVKQTKPALSFQARESRFYNRQADWLVSPPEVGFLFPAFDDRTTNLYDALYYNRDVGENHENFAQAVFASPIPMPAQAQKETFQSILGETLGEECSYDVVQAVHDQLRELVEEHKENKEEEPLMVSKGAVKCVLLSCGVSESHVNAFDSRYDDSFGAETRLSPRNLVDAKQVQVSMPDVTIKVSPEYSALVETRSINGKKYILIPAEGEVEVNGVPIHIDG
;
A
#
# COMPACT_ATOMS: atom_id res chain seq x y z
N MET A 1 -10.36 -0.97 -7.57
CA MET A 1 -10.49 0.45 -7.16
C MET A 1 -9.28 1.29 -7.56
N ASN A 2 -9.54 2.47 -8.13
CA ASN A 2 -8.51 3.45 -8.49
C ASN A 2 -8.27 4.55 -7.43
N GLU A 3 -7.24 5.38 -7.65
CA GLU A 3 -6.86 6.47 -6.74
C GLU A 3 -7.98 7.50 -6.50
N LYS A 4 -8.81 7.77 -7.51
CA LYS A 4 -9.91 8.76 -7.41
C LYS A 4 -11.03 8.22 -6.53
N GLU A 5 -11.41 6.96 -6.72
CA GLU A 5 -12.44 6.26 -5.94
C GLU A 5 -12.05 6.12 -4.47
N VAL A 6 -10.83 5.65 -4.20
CA VAL A 6 -10.28 5.60 -2.83
C VAL A 6 -10.25 7.01 -2.23
N GLY A 7 -9.79 8.00 -2.99
CA GLY A 7 -9.75 9.40 -2.56
C GLY A 7 -11.13 9.96 -2.21
N GLU A 8 -12.18 9.56 -2.94
CA GLU A 8 -13.57 9.90 -2.67
C GLU A 8 -14.05 9.33 -1.34
N LEU A 9 -13.88 8.02 -1.13
CA LEU A 9 -14.27 7.36 0.12
C LEU A 9 -13.51 7.93 1.32
N ARG A 10 -12.19 8.13 1.19
CA ARG A 10 -11.35 8.70 2.27
C ARG A 10 -11.83 10.05 2.76
N ARG A 11 -12.37 10.90 1.87
CA ARG A 11 -12.87 12.24 2.23
C ARG A 11 -14.16 12.19 3.04
N ARG A 12 -14.85 11.05 3.06
CA ARG A 12 -16.09 10.83 3.81
C ARG A 12 -15.87 10.52 5.28
N PHE A 13 -14.69 10.05 5.70
CA PHE A 13 -14.39 9.73 7.10
C PHE A 13 -14.22 11.00 7.96
N LYS A 14 -15.33 11.70 8.16
CA LYS A 14 -15.53 12.92 8.95
C LYS A 14 -16.96 12.91 9.48
N ALA A 15 -17.17 13.46 10.67
CA ALA A 15 -18.46 13.45 11.35
C ALA A 15 -19.60 14.05 10.50
N ASP A 16 -19.31 15.03 9.64
CA ASP A 16 -20.27 15.71 8.77
C ASP A 16 -20.51 15.00 7.42
N LYS A 17 -19.80 13.90 7.12
CA LYS A 17 -19.81 13.26 5.79
C LYS A 17 -20.00 11.75 5.78
N SER A 18 -19.73 11.06 6.90
CA SER A 18 -19.98 9.63 7.01
C SER A 18 -21.31 9.36 7.70
N ALA A 19 -22.01 8.29 7.32
CA ALA A 19 -23.16 7.76 8.04
C ALA A 19 -22.76 6.66 9.07
N ILE A 20 -21.46 6.56 9.40
CA ILE A 20 -20.96 5.67 10.44
C ILE A 20 -21.49 6.15 11.80
N THR A 21 -22.38 5.35 12.40
CA THR A 21 -22.97 5.66 13.72
C THR A 21 -22.32 4.88 14.87
N HIS A 22 -21.78 3.70 14.55
CA HIS A 22 -21.21 2.77 15.51
C HIS A 22 -19.92 2.16 14.97
N VAL A 23 -19.00 1.84 15.88
CA VAL A 23 -17.83 1.00 15.60
C VAL A 23 -17.88 -0.19 16.53
N ARG A 24 -17.93 -1.38 15.93
CA ARG A 24 -17.76 -2.63 16.67
C ARG A 24 -16.29 -2.96 16.76
N GLY A 25 -15.87 -3.55 17.86
CA GLY A 25 -14.51 -4.02 17.94
C GLY A 25 -14.25 -4.96 19.10
N CYS A 26 -13.09 -5.60 19.05
CA CYS A 26 -12.57 -6.42 20.12
C CYS A 26 -11.10 -6.08 20.39
N TYR A 27 -10.72 -6.16 21.66
CA TYR A 27 -9.34 -6.06 22.10
C TYR A 27 -8.77 -7.47 22.29
N VAL A 28 -7.66 -7.74 21.61
CA VAL A 28 -7.00 -9.04 21.58
C VAL A 28 -5.64 -8.90 22.22
N ASN A 29 -5.32 -9.78 23.17
CA ASN A 29 -4.03 -9.79 23.85
C ASN A 29 -2.96 -10.56 23.04
N GLU A 30 -1.73 -10.55 23.54
CA GLU A 30 -0.57 -11.27 22.96
C GLU A 30 -0.76 -12.80 22.86
N LYS A 31 -1.74 -13.36 23.57
CA LYS A 31 -2.07 -14.79 23.53
C LYS A 31 -3.19 -15.11 22.55
N LYS A 32 -3.60 -14.15 21.72
CA LYS A 32 -4.73 -14.27 20.79
C LYS A 32 -6.07 -14.52 21.49
N GLU A 33 -6.23 -14.01 22.71
CA GLU A 33 -7.48 -14.10 23.47
C GLU A 33 -8.23 -12.76 23.39
N ILE A 34 -9.54 -12.82 23.16
CA ILE A 34 -10.41 -11.65 23.26
C ILE A 34 -10.56 -11.27 24.72
N VAL A 35 -10.01 -10.11 25.11
CA VAL A 35 -10.10 -9.56 26.46
C VAL A 35 -11.37 -8.74 26.64
N SER A 36 -11.80 -8.01 25.61
CA SER A 36 -13.04 -7.24 25.63
C SER A 36 -13.62 -7.10 24.23
N GLN A 37 -14.94 -6.93 24.17
CA GLN A 37 -15.69 -6.59 22.96
C GLN A 37 -16.58 -5.39 23.24
N PHE A 38 -16.82 -4.58 22.22
CA PHE A 38 -17.61 -3.36 22.34
C PHE A 38 -18.36 -3.04 21.04
N ASN A 39 -19.45 -2.31 21.22
CA ASN A 39 -20.20 -1.64 20.16
C ASN A 39 -20.34 -0.17 20.56
N GLN A 40 -19.40 0.65 20.10
CA GLN A 40 -19.27 2.04 20.54
C GLN A 40 -20.07 2.96 19.62
N SER A 41 -21.05 3.67 20.19
CA SER A 41 -21.77 4.74 19.48
C SER A 41 -20.90 5.99 19.38
N LEU A 42 -20.73 6.51 18.17
CA LEU A 42 -20.00 7.76 17.92
C LEU A 42 -20.74 8.97 18.50
N ALA A 43 -22.08 8.92 18.55
CA ALA A 43 -22.90 10.00 19.11
C ALA A 43 -22.74 10.16 20.64
N LEU A 44 -22.25 9.12 21.31
CA LEU A 44 -21.98 9.14 22.76
C LEU A 44 -20.52 9.52 23.08
N MET A 45 -19.66 9.65 22.07
CA MET A 45 -18.26 10.05 22.22
C MET A 45 -18.16 11.57 22.20
N SER A 46 -17.06 12.11 22.76
CA SER A 46 -16.73 13.51 22.49
C SER A 46 -16.37 13.70 21.01
N GLU A 47 -16.55 14.91 20.49
CA GLU A 47 -16.20 15.26 19.11
C GLU A 47 -14.74 14.89 18.80
N GLU A 48 -13.81 15.24 19.68
CA GLU A 48 -12.38 14.93 19.53
C GLU A 48 -12.10 13.42 19.45
N GLU A 49 -12.77 12.60 20.26
CA GLU A 49 -12.59 11.14 20.23
C GLU A 49 -13.18 10.53 18.96
N SER A 50 -14.36 10.99 18.54
CA SER A 50 -15.01 10.54 17.32
C SER A 50 -14.17 10.86 16.07
N GLU A 51 -13.58 12.06 16.01
CA GLU A 51 -12.69 12.48 14.93
C GLU A 51 -11.41 11.63 14.89
N LYS A 52 -10.82 11.32 16.04
CA LYS A 52 -9.64 10.45 16.12
C LYS A 52 -9.96 9.03 15.66
N LEU A 53 -11.11 8.48 16.05
CA LEU A 53 -11.56 7.15 15.63
C LEU A 53 -11.79 7.10 14.11
N LEU A 54 -12.52 8.07 13.55
CA LEU A 54 -12.71 8.19 12.10
C LEU A 54 -11.38 8.38 11.36
N ALA A 55 -10.43 9.12 11.94
CA ALA A 55 -9.11 9.29 11.37
C ALA A 55 -8.29 7.99 11.37
N ILE A 56 -8.47 7.10 12.36
CA ILE A 56 -7.88 5.76 12.39
C ILE A 56 -8.48 4.90 11.27
N LEU A 57 -9.80 4.82 11.18
CA LEU A 57 -10.50 4.08 10.12
C LEU A 57 -10.07 4.57 8.72
N ARG A 58 -10.00 5.88 8.52
CA ARG A 58 -9.53 6.50 7.27
C ARG A 58 -8.12 6.06 6.85
N ARG A 59 -7.26 5.65 7.79
CA ARG A 59 -5.89 5.18 7.48
C ARG A 59 -5.89 3.79 6.83
N THR A 60 -6.94 2.99 7.00
CA THR A 60 -7.11 1.73 6.24
C THR A 60 -7.30 1.97 4.74
N LEU A 61 -7.56 3.20 4.30
CA LEU A 61 -7.64 3.54 2.89
C LEU A 61 -6.43 4.38 2.45
N SER A 62 -5.28 4.25 3.11
CA SER A 62 -4.09 5.06 2.85
C SER A 62 -2.97 4.31 2.14
N GLY A 63 -2.00 5.06 1.61
CA GLY A 63 -0.92 4.50 0.80
C GLY A 63 -1.25 4.52 -0.70
N GLY A 64 -0.39 3.86 -1.49
CA GLY A 64 -0.53 3.79 -2.94
C GLY A 64 -1.31 2.55 -3.40
N ILE A 65 -2.03 2.67 -4.53
CA ILE A 65 -2.61 1.53 -5.26
C ILE A 65 -1.47 0.61 -5.73
N ASP A 66 -1.73 -0.69 -5.74
CA ASP A 66 -0.79 -1.79 -6.03
C ASP A 66 0.44 -1.84 -5.12
N ARG A 67 0.42 -1.09 -4.01
CA ARG A 67 1.55 -0.99 -3.08
C ARG A 67 1.13 -1.22 -1.64
N ASN A 68 0.20 -0.40 -1.15
CA ASN A 68 -0.41 -0.54 0.17
C ASN A 68 -1.86 -0.99 0.06
N LEU A 69 -2.52 -0.57 -1.02
CA LEU A 69 -3.90 -0.87 -1.35
C LEU A 69 -3.90 -1.82 -2.52
N ILE A 70 -4.45 -3.02 -2.31
CA ILE A 70 -4.40 -4.12 -3.25
C ILE A 70 -5.84 -4.59 -3.49
N ASP A 71 -6.26 -4.63 -4.75
CA ASP A 71 -7.55 -5.23 -5.10
C ASP A 71 -7.47 -6.75 -4.98
N ILE A 72 -8.46 -7.34 -4.32
CA ILE A 72 -8.64 -8.78 -4.17
C ILE A 72 -9.91 -9.18 -4.91
N SER A 73 -9.76 -10.01 -5.93
CA SER A 73 -10.87 -10.49 -6.76
C SER A 73 -11.39 -11.85 -6.32
N PHE A 74 -12.71 -11.94 -6.18
CA PHE A 74 -13.44 -13.17 -5.90
C PHE A 74 -13.83 -13.87 -7.20
N ALA A 75 -13.61 -15.18 -7.26
CA ALA A 75 -14.14 -15.99 -8.35
C ALA A 75 -15.67 -16.00 -8.34
N THR A 76 -16.32 -16.08 -9.51
CA THR A 76 -17.80 -16.12 -9.62
C THR A 76 -18.44 -17.21 -8.76
N LYS A 77 -17.81 -18.39 -8.69
CA LYS A 77 -18.27 -19.47 -7.82
C LYS A 77 -18.21 -19.10 -6.34
N GLN A 78 -17.20 -18.36 -5.93
CA GLN A 78 -17.04 -17.90 -4.55
C GLN A 78 -18.09 -16.85 -4.19
N VAL A 79 -18.40 -15.92 -5.10
CA VAL A 79 -19.48 -14.94 -4.90
C VAL A 79 -20.85 -15.63 -4.74
N ALA A 80 -21.09 -16.73 -5.48
CA ALA A 80 -22.34 -17.47 -5.39
C ALA A 80 -22.43 -18.36 -4.13
N GLU A 81 -21.34 -19.05 -3.77
CA GLU A 81 -21.39 -20.18 -2.84
C GLU A 81 -20.36 -20.12 -1.69
N GLY A 82 -19.33 -19.28 -1.80
CA GLY A 82 -18.20 -19.23 -0.88
C GLY A 82 -18.56 -18.73 0.53
N GLU A 83 -18.02 -19.40 1.55
CA GLU A 83 -18.31 -19.09 2.95
C GLU A 83 -17.70 -17.74 3.38
N GLU A 84 -16.50 -17.43 2.89
CA GLU A 84 -15.80 -16.15 3.10
C GLU A 84 -16.63 -14.97 2.60
N HIS A 85 -17.10 -15.06 1.35
CA HIS A 85 -17.90 -14.01 0.73
C HIS A 85 -19.24 -13.85 1.45
N LYS A 86 -19.91 -14.97 1.78
CA LYS A 86 -21.16 -14.97 2.56
C LYS A 86 -21.00 -14.31 3.94
N LEU A 87 -19.89 -14.56 4.63
CA LEU A 87 -19.61 -13.92 5.93
C LEU A 87 -19.48 -12.40 5.78
N LEU A 88 -18.71 -11.94 4.79
CA LEU A 88 -18.55 -10.50 4.51
C LEU A 88 -19.88 -9.84 4.10
N MET A 89 -20.70 -10.54 3.30
CA MET A 89 -22.05 -10.10 2.95
C MET A 89 -22.97 -10.03 4.18
N ALA A 90 -22.94 -11.02 5.07
CA ALA A 90 -23.74 -11.02 6.30
C ALA A 90 -23.39 -9.84 7.22
N LEU A 91 -22.09 -9.54 7.38
CA LEU A 91 -21.61 -8.35 8.10
C LEU A 91 -22.14 -7.05 7.48
N ARG A 92 -22.03 -6.92 6.15
CA ARG A 92 -22.46 -5.74 5.40
C ARG A 92 -23.97 -5.54 5.43
N ASP A 93 -24.74 -6.57 5.08
CA ASP A 93 -26.18 -6.49 4.87
C ASP A 93 -26.92 -6.29 6.21
N SER A 94 -26.38 -6.84 7.30
CA SER A 94 -26.89 -6.59 8.65
C SER A 94 -26.49 -5.22 9.21
N GLY A 95 -25.63 -4.45 8.54
CA GLY A 95 -25.03 -3.22 9.08
C GLY A 95 -24.25 -3.49 10.37
N LEU A 96 -23.57 -4.64 10.43
CA LEU A 96 -22.95 -5.21 11.63
C LEU A 96 -23.97 -5.52 12.75
N GLY A 97 -25.22 -5.81 12.42
CA GLY A 97 -26.26 -6.19 13.38
C GLY A 97 -26.24 -7.67 13.76
N ASP A 98 -25.64 -8.52 12.93
CA ASP A 98 -25.54 -9.96 13.14
C ASP A 98 -24.35 -10.29 14.08
N GLU A 99 -24.67 -10.59 15.34
CA GLU A 99 -23.68 -10.93 16.37
C GLU A 99 -22.89 -12.21 16.04
N GLU A 100 -23.54 -13.21 15.42
CA GLU A 100 -22.89 -14.47 15.09
C GLU A 100 -21.87 -14.24 13.96
N ALA A 101 -22.23 -13.47 12.94
CA ALA A 101 -21.32 -13.08 11.87
C ALA A 101 -20.13 -12.25 12.39
N VAL A 102 -20.39 -11.27 13.27
CA VAL A 102 -19.32 -10.45 13.88
C VAL A 102 -18.36 -11.31 14.70
N GLN A 103 -18.87 -12.21 15.53
CA GLN A 103 -18.04 -13.11 16.34
C GLN A 103 -17.24 -14.09 15.47
N ALA A 104 -17.87 -14.67 14.44
CA ALA A 104 -17.20 -15.57 13.50
C ALA A 104 -16.06 -14.85 12.77
N PHE A 105 -16.28 -13.60 12.35
CA PHE A 105 -15.25 -12.79 11.74
C PHE A 105 -14.09 -12.48 12.70
N PHE A 106 -14.37 -12.05 13.93
CA PHE A 106 -13.30 -11.79 14.91
C PHE A 106 -12.44 -13.03 15.16
N GLN A 107 -13.06 -14.19 15.35
CA GLN A 107 -12.31 -15.43 15.55
C GLN A 107 -11.44 -15.77 14.34
N LYS A 108 -12.02 -15.70 13.13
CA LYS A 108 -11.30 -15.93 11.86
C LYS A 108 -10.11 -15.00 11.69
N ALA A 109 -10.27 -13.71 12.01
CA ALA A 109 -9.19 -12.72 11.97
C ALA A 109 -8.08 -13.01 12.98
N ILE A 110 -8.43 -13.37 14.22
CA ILE A 110 -7.48 -13.67 15.30
C ILE A 110 -6.64 -14.92 15.00
N ASP A 111 -7.30 -15.97 14.49
CA ASP A 111 -6.65 -17.25 14.21
C ASP A 111 -5.65 -17.13 13.06
N SER A 112 -5.95 -16.29 12.07
CA SER A 112 -5.17 -16.16 10.84
C SER A 112 -4.11 -15.05 10.87
N LEU A 113 -4.28 -14.02 11.71
CA LEU A 113 -3.33 -12.91 11.79
C LEU A 113 -2.17 -13.23 12.74
N ASP A 114 -0.94 -13.08 12.25
CA ASP A 114 0.24 -13.04 13.09
C ASP A 114 0.71 -11.60 13.25
N LEU A 115 0.56 -11.05 14.46
CA LEU A 115 0.90 -9.66 14.77
C LEU A 115 1.52 -9.62 16.16
N GLU A 116 2.65 -8.94 16.29
CA GLU A 116 3.31 -8.76 17.57
C GLU A 116 2.51 -7.83 18.49
N GLY A 117 2.38 -8.23 19.76
CA GLY A 117 1.73 -7.41 20.78
C GLY A 117 0.21 -7.59 20.82
N SER A 118 -0.45 -6.73 21.59
CA SER A 118 -1.91 -6.67 21.65
C SER A 118 -2.45 -5.73 20.56
N TYR A 119 -3.68 -5.97 20.09
CA TYR A 119 -4.28 -5.17 19.02
C TYR A 119 -5.80 -5.07 19.15
N LEU A 120 -6.38 -4.10 18.44
CA LEU A 120 -7.81 -3.93 18.26
C LEU A 120 -8.20 -4.38 16.86
N ILE A 121 -9.29 -5.14 16.74
CA ILE A 121 -10.00 -5.32 15.46
C ILE A 121 -11.21 -4.40 15.50
N LEU A 122 -11.29 -3.48 14.55
CA LEU A 122 -12.37 -2.49 14.44
C LEU A 122 -13.16 -2.72 13.15
N LEU A 123 -14.49 -2.77 13.27
CA LEU A 123 -15.44 -2.87 12.17
C LEU A 123 -16.34 -1.63 12.16
N ALA A 124 -16.44 -0.99 11.00
CA ALA A 124 -17.37 0.09 10.73
C ALA A 124 -18.22 -0.26 9.50
N HIS A 125 -19.46 0.20 9.50
CA HIS A 125 -20.37 0.12 8.35
C HIS A 125 -20.81 1.54 7.97
N ASP A 126 -20.82 1.82 6.67
CA ASP A 126 -21.31 3.10 6.14
C ASP A 126 -22.26 2.85 4.96
N ARG A 127 -23.16 3.81 4.75
CA ARG A 127 -24.01 3.91 3.56
C ARG A 127 -23.75 5.25 2.89
N TYR A 128 -23.27 5.20 1.66
CA TYR A 128 -22.92 6.35 0.86
C TYR A 128 -23.92 6.56 -0.26
N ASP A 129 -24.72 7.63 -0.16
CA ASP A 129 -25.49 8.16 -1.30
C ASP A 129 -24.53 8.75 -2.32
N VAL A 130 -24.29 8.04 -3.42
CA VAL A 130 -23.32 8.42 -4.45
C VAL A 130 -23.92 9.56 -5.28
N PRO A 131 -23.30 10.77 -5.30
CA PRO A 131 -23.81 11.88 -6.10
C PRO A 131 -23.65 11.61 -7.59
N TYR A 132 -24.59 12.06 -8.41
CA TYR A 132 -24.46 12.05 -9.85
C TYR A 132 -23.29 12.94 -10.31
N ARG A 133 -22.46 12.41 -11.21
CA ARG A 133 -21.43 13.18 -11.90
C ARG A 133 -21.66 13.10 -13.40
N ALA A 134 -21.80 14.25 -14.03
CA ALA A 134 -21.81 14.35 -15.49
C ALA A 134 -20.38 14.14 -16.04
N LYS A 135 -20.27 13.78 -17.33
CA LYS A 135 -18.99 13.48 -18.00
C LYS A 135 -18.02 14.67 -18.05
N ASP A 136 -18.49 15.88 -17.79
CA ASP A 136 -17.71 17.12 -17.69
C ASP A 136 -17.16 17.37 -16.26
N GLY A 137 -17.46 16.50 -15.29
CA GLY A 137 -17.00 16.61 -13.91
C GLY A 137 -17.92 17.44 -13.00
N GLU A 138 -19.02 17.99 -13.51
CA GLU A 138 -20.01 18.66 -12.66
C GLU A 138 -20.74 17.65 -11.79
N THR A 139 -20.74 17.89 -10.47
CA THR A 139 -21.37 17.01 -9.48
C THR A 139 -22.71 17.62 -9.05
N GLN A 140 -23.81 16.92 -9.30
CA GLN A 140 -25.13 17.31 -8.77
C GLN A 140 -25.37 16.56 -7.47
N LYS A 141 -25.23 17.26 -6.34
CA LYS A 141 -25.36 16.66 -5.00
C LYS A 141 -26.79 16.19 -4.67
N ASP A 142 -27.79 16.77 -5.32
CA ASP A 142 -29.20 16.50 -5.04
C ASP A 142 -29.78 15.34 -5.89
N ALA A 143 -28.99 14.78 -6.80
CA ALA A 143 -29.34 13.61 -7.60
C ALA A 143 -28.41 12.46 -7.21
N SER A 144 -28.88 11.52 -6.38
CA SER A 144 -28.19 10.26 -6.10
C SER A 144 -28.97 9.12 -6.74
N GLU A 145 -28.29 8.30 -7.54
CA GLU A 145 -28.88 7.13 -8.20
C GLU A 145 -28.50 5.81 -7.52
N GLU A 146 -27.43 5.80 -6.70
CA GLU A 146 -26.85 4.60 -6.10
C GLU A 146 -26.54 4.82 -4.61
N VAL A 147 -26.92 3.85 -3.77
CA VAL A 147 -26.54 3.82 -2.35
C VAL A 147 -25.50 2.74 -2.14
N TYR A 148 -24.25 3.15 -2.01
CA TYR A 148 -23.11 2.28 -1.79
C TYR A 148 -22.98 1.92 -0.30
N SER A 149 -23.32 0.67 0.04
CA SER A 149 -23.21 0.12 1.40
C SER A 149 -21.95 -0.74 1.53
N TYR A 150 -21.09 -0.45 2.51
CA TYR A 150 -19.83 -1.15 2.70
C TYR A 150 -19.44 -1.31 4.17
N ILE A 151 -18.55 -2.27 4.42
CA ILE A 151 -17.85 -2.46 5.68
C ILE A 151 -16.38 -2.10 5.52
N LEU A 152 -15.80 -1.58 6.59
CA LEU A 152 -14.37 -1.32 6.73
C LEU A 152 -13.86 -2.04 7.98
N CYS A 153 -12.81 -2.83 7.81
CA CYS A 153 -12.08 -3.46 8.90
C CYS A 153 -10.72 -2.80 9.10
N SER A 154 -10.39 -2.40 10.32
CA SER A 154 -9.08 -1.85 10.69
C SER A 154 -8.49 -2.64 11.85
N ILE A 155 -7.30 -3.21 11.66
CA ILE A 155 -6.57 -3.93 12.71
C ILE A 155 -5.43 -3.05 13.22
N CYS A 156 -5.56 -2.60 14.46
CA CYS A 156 -4.74 -1.53 15.04
C CYS A 156 -3.92 -2.04 16.22
N PRO A 157 -2.57 -2.08 16.13
CA PRO A 157 -1.72 -2.42 17.27
C PRO A 157 -1.95 -1.48 18.46
N VAL A 158 -1.98 -2.03 19.67
CA VAL A 158 -2.09 -1.26 20.91
C VAL A 158 -0.74 -1.28 21.61
N LYS A 159 -0.12 -0.10 21.76
CA LYS A 159 1.22 0.05 22.31
C LYS A 159 1.16 0.69 23.69
N GLN A 160 1.91 0.12 24.63
CA GLN A 160 2.07 0.74 25.93
C GLN A 160 3.06 1.90 25.87
N THR A 161 2.64 3.06 26.35
CA THR A 161 3.52 4.22 26.48
C THR A 161 4.50 4.02 27.64
N LYS A 162 5.73 4.54 27.49
CA LYS A 162 6.72 4.53 28.57
C LYS A 162 6.28 5.54 29.65
N PRO A 163 6.41 5.20 30.95
CA PRO A 163 6.24 6.18 32.01
C PRO A 163 7.16 7.38 31.78
N ALA A 164 6.62 8.58 31.90
CA ALA A 164 7.35 9.81 31.59
C ALA A 164 6.96 10.96 32.53
N LEU A 165 7.93 11.80 32.88
CA LEU A 165 7.66 13.06 33.58
C LEU A 165 6.94 14.01 32.62
N SER A 166 5.73 14.44 32.98
CA SER A 166 4.93 15.37 32.20
C SER A 166 4.74 16.68 32.94
N PHE A 167 4.70 17.80 32.21
CA PHE A 167 4.45 19.13 32.77
C PHE A 167 3.04 19.60 32.41
N GLN A 168 2.21 19.88 33.41
CA GLN A 168 0.85 20.37 33.19
C GLN A 168 0.84 21.89 33.22
N ALA A 169 0.78 22.53 32.04
CA ALA A 169 0.88 23.99 31.92
C ALA A 169 -0.18 24.76 32.72
N ARG A 170 -1.40 24.22 32.87
CA ARG A 170 -2.48 24.86 33.64
C ARG A 170 -2.21 24.90 35.15
N GLU A 171 -1.49 23.92 35.66
CA GLU A 171 -1.21 23.76 37.09
C GLU A 171 0.25 24.09 37.45
N SER A 172 1.06 24.48 36.45
CA SER A 172 2.49 24.80 36.56
C SER A 172 3.29 23.77 37.37
N ARG A 173 2.95 22.48 37.23
CA ARG A 173 3.58 21.39 37.99
C ARG A 173 4.00 20.23 37.11
N PHE A 174 5.04 19.55 37.56
CA PHE A 174 5.43 18.25 37.05
C PHE A 174 4.61 17.14 37.71
N TYR A 175 4.25 16.12 36.95
CA TYR A 175 3.65 14.90 37.44
C TYR A 175 4.23 13.70 36.69
N ASN A 176 4.26 12.54 37.34
CA ASN A 176 4.66 11.31 36.68
C ASN A 176 3.45 10.76 35.91
N ARG A 177 3.54 10.68 34.59
CA ARG A 177 2.53 10.07 33.75
C ARG A 177 2.75 8.56 33.75
N GLN A 178 1.75 7.81 34.23
CA GLN A 178 1.77 6.36 34.18
C GLN A 178 1.73 5.86 32.74
N ALA A 179 2.18 4.63 32.54
CA ALA A 179 2.04 3.94 31.28
C ALA A 179 0.56 3.81 30.90
N ASP A 180 0.26 4.10 29.65
CA ASP A 180 -1.08 4.14 29.08
C ASP A 180 -1.09 3.40 27.74
N TRP A 181 -2.27 2.96 27.30
CA TRP A 181 -2.44 2.17 26.08
C TRP A 181 -2.83 3.07 24.92
N LEU A 182 -1.98 3.12 23.90
CA LEU A 182 -2.21 3.94 22.71
C LEU A 182 -2.59 3.06 21.53
N VAL A 183 -3.73 3.37 20.91
CA VAL A 183 -4.14 2.77 19.64
C VAL A 183 -3.26 3.33 18.52
N SER A 184 -2.52 2.45 17.86
CA SER A 184 -1.69 2.79 16.71
C SER A 184 -2.54 2.84 15.43
N PRO A 185 -2.04 3.47 14.37
CA PRO A 185 -2.62 3.34 13.03
C PRO A 185 -2.77 1.87 12.62
N PRO A 186 -3.73 1.54 11.75
CA PRO A 186 -3.93 0.17 11.29
C PRO A 186 -2.65 -0.38 10.62
N GLU A 187 -2.33 -1.63 10.95
CA GLU A 187 -1.31 -2.44 10.27
C GLU A 187 -1.92 -3.07 9.03
N VAL A 188 -3.08 -3.70 9.22
CA VAL A 188 -3.83 -4.45 8.21
C VAL A 188 -5.27 -3.99 8.24
N GLY A 189 -5.95 -4.08 7.12
CA GLY A 189 -7.38 -3.86 7.06
C GLY A 189 -7.93 -4.11 5.67
N PHE A 190 -9.22 -3.86 5.50
CA PHE A 190 -9.84 -3.94 4.19
C PHE A 190 -11.14 -3.16 4.14
N LEU A 191 -11.61 -2.95 2.91
CA LEU A 191 -12.93 -2.44 2.59
C LEU A 191 -13.64 -3.46 1.69
N PHE A 192 -14.89 -3.78 2.02
CA PHE A 192 -15.72 -4.69 1.23
C PHE A 192 -17.18 -4.22 1.18
N PRO A 193 -17.87 -4.33 0.03
CA PRO A 193 -17.33 -4.63 -1.30
C PRO A 193 -16.40 -3.53 -1.82
N ALA A 194 -15.83 -3.66 -3.01
CA ALA A 194 -15.10 -2.57 -3.66
C ALA A 194 -16.06 -1.50 -4.23
N PHE A 195 -15.52 -0.31 -4.47
CA PHE A 195 -16.24 0.81 -5.09
C PHE A 195 -15.58 1.17 -6.42
N ASP A 196 -16.12 0.62 -7.51
CA ASP A 196 -15.60 0.79 -8.86
C ASP A 196 -16.69 1.40 -9.75
N ASP A 197 -16.30 2.28 -10.67
CA ASP A 197 -17.21 2.98 -11.59
C ASP A 197 -18.37 3.67 -10.87
N ARG A 198 -18.09 4.16 -9.66
CA ARG A 198 -19.06 4.80 -8.75
C ARG A 198 -20.22 3.89 -8.32
N THR A 199 -20.07 2.57 -8.39
CA THR A 199 -21.08 1.59 -7.97
C THR A 199 -20.49 0.51 -7.05
N THR A 200 -21.38 -0.34 -6.53
CA THR A 200 -21.01 -1.49 -5.68
C THR A 200 -20.41 -2.60 -6.53
N ASN A 201 -19.16 -2.99 -6.27
CA ASN A 201 -18.54 -4.17 -6.87
C ASN A 201 -18.39 -5.33 -5.87
N LEU A 202 -19.34 -6.27 -5.91
CA LEU A 202 -19.35 -7.46 -5.04
C LEU A 202 -18.27 -8.50 -5.37
N TYR A 203 -17.59 -8.36 -6.51
CA TYR A 203 -16.54 -9.28 -6.95
C TYR A 203 -15.16 -8.88 -6.45
N ASP A 204 -15.02 -7.70 -5.84
CA ASP A 204 -13.73 -7.23 -5.37
C ASP A 204 -13.80 -6.73 -3.91
N ALA A 205 -12.66 -6.78 -3.23
CA ALA A 205 -12.40 -6.14 -1.96
C ALA A 205 -11.11 -5.33 -2.06
N LEU A 206 -11.01 -4.21 -1.34
CA LEU A 206 -9.78 -3.44 -1.25
C LEU A 206 -9.04 -3.81 0.02
N TYR A 207 -7.93 -4.52 -0.12
CA TYR A 207 -7.04 -4.89 0.98
C TYR A 207 -6.05 -3.78 1.27
N TYR A 208 -5.81 -3.52 2.55
CA TYR A 208 -4.82 -2.55 3.01
C TYR A 208 -3.77 -3.22 3.87
N ASN A 209 -2.53 -2.89 3.55
CA ASN A 209 -1.38 -3.24 4.36
C ASN A 209 -0.41 -2.06 4.48
N ARG A 210 0.05 -1.80 5.71
CA ARG A 210 0.95 -0.69 6.01
C ARG A 210 2.38 -1.00 5.57
N ASP A 211 2.88 -2.17 5.90
CA ASP A 211 4.24 -2.59 5.56
C ASP A 211 4.26 -3.14 4.14
N VAL A 212 5.14 -2.61 3.28
CA VAL A 212 5.22 -3.04 1.87
C VAL A 212 6.16 -4.25 1.67
N GLY A 213 6.81 -4.73 2.73
CA GLY A 213 7.64 -5.94 2.75
C GLY A 213 6.96 -7.17 3.33
N GLU A 214 5.82 -7.01 3.99
CA GLU A 214 4.94 -8.08 4.48
C GLU A 214 3.62 -7.97 3.72
N ASN A 215 2.76 -8.99 3.75
CA ASN A 215 1.40 -8.91 3.19
C ASN A 215 0.36 -9.68 4.02
N HIS A 216 0.76 -10.38 5.08
CA HIS A 216 -0.11 -11.17 5.96
C HIS A 216 -1.00 -12.15 5.17
N GLU A 217 -0.38 -12.97 4.31
CA GLU A 217 -1.08 -13.90 3.39
C GLU A 217 -2.10 -14.79 4.09
N ASN A 218 -1.78 -15.29 5.28
CA ASN A 218 -2.68 -16.14 6.05
C ASN A 218 -4.00 -15.44 6.40
N PHE A 219 -3.93 -14.14 6.76
CA PHE A 219 -5.12 -13.35 7.04
C PHE A 219 -5.95 -13.13 5.78
N ALA A 220 -5.32 -12.72 4.68
CA ALA A 220 -6.02 -12.51 3.42
C ALA A 220 -6.64 -13.82 2.88
N GLN A 221 -5.92 -14.93 2.95
CA GLN A 221 -6.42 -16.25 2.56
C GLN A 221 -7.60 -16.69 3.44
N ALA A 222 -7.55 -16.46 4.75
CA ALA A 222 -8.64 -16.84 5.65
C ALA A 222 -9.90 -16.00 5.46
N VAL A 223 -9.75 -14.69 5.20
CA VAL A 223 -10.86 -13.73 5.06
C VAL A 223 -11.45 -13.74 3.65
N PHE A 224 -10.62 -13.89 2.62
CA PHE A 224 -11.03 -13.73 1.22
C PHE A 224 -10.93 -15.00 0.38
N ALA A 225 -10.35 -16.09 0.89
CA ALA A 225 -10.08 -17.32 0.13
C ALA A 225 -9.42 -17.09 -1.25
N SER A 226 -8.67 -15.99 -1.37
CA SER A 226 -8.01 -15.57 -2.59
C SER A 226 -6.53 -15.30 -2.29
N PRO A 227 -5.61 -15.68 -3.19
CA PRO A 227 -4.21 -15.30 -3.06
C PRO A 227 -4.08 -13.78 -3.15
N ILE A 228 -3.11 -13.24 -2.42
CA ILE A 228 -2.67 -11.86 -2.56
C ILE A 228 -1.34 -11.81 -3.32
N PRO A 229 -1.12 -10.77 -4.13
CA PRO A 229 0.14 -10.62 -4.83
C PRO A 229 1.32 -10.46 -3.85
N MET A 230 2.50 -10.80 -4.35
CA MET A 230 3.77 -10.57 -3.68
C MET A 230 3.86 -9.10 -3.20
N PRO A 231 4.38 -8.82 -1.99
CA PRO A 231 4.53 -7.45 -1.48
C PRO A 231 5.37 -6.57 -2.41
N ALA A 232 5.07 -5.28 -2.49
CA ALA A 232 5.76 -4.36 -3.41
C ALA A 232 7.29 -4.32 -3.21
N GLN A 233 7.78 -4.44 -1.97
CA GLN A 233 9.22 -4.50 -1.72
C GLN A 233 9.83 -5.81 -2.22
N ALA A 234 9.18 -6.94 -1.98
CA ALA A 234 9.62 -8.24 -2.50
C ALA A 234 9.60 -8.25 -4.05
N GLN A 235 8.58 -7.65 -4.68
CA GLN A 235 8.54 -7.49 -6.14
C GLN A 235 9.77 -6.76 -6.68
N LYS A 236 10.18 -5.67 -6.00
CA LYS A 236 11.37 -4.90 -6.35
C LYS A 236 12.64 -5.75 -6.25
N GLU A 237 12.85 -6.39 -5.11
CA GLU A 237 14.05 -7.18 -4.82
C GLU A 237 14.15 -8.39 -5.77
N THR A 238 13.04 -9.09 -6.02
CA THR A 238 12.96 -10.19 -6.98
C THR A 238 13.24 -9.71 -8.41
N PHE A 239 12.67 -8.59 -8.85
CA PHE A 239 12.95 -8.04 -10.18
C PHE A 239 14.43 -7.68 -10.37
N GLN A 240 15.04 -7.07 -9.34
CA GLN A 240 16.48 -6.74 -9.35
C GLN A 240 17.36 -7.99 -9.38
N SER A 241 17.03 -9.03 -8.61
CA SER A 241 17.74 -10.32 -8.64
C SER A 241 17.63 -10.98 -10.00
N ILE A 242 16.44 -11.00 -10.64
CA ILE A 242 16.27 -11.55 -11.99
C ILE A 242 17.17 -10.83 -12.99
N LEU A 243 17.18 -9.49 -13.00
CA LEU A 243 18.07 -8.72 -13.89
C LEU A 243 19.55 -9.06 -13.65
N GLY A 244 19.99 -9.09 -12.39
CA GLY A 244 21.39 -9.37 -12.05
C GLY A 244 21.83 -10.79 -12.43
N GLU A 245 20.98 -11.79 -12.19
CA GLU A 245 21.30 -13.20 -12.42
C GLU A 245 21.24 -13.60 -13.90
N THR A 246 20.34 -12.98 -14.68
CA THR A 246 20.08 -13.40 -16.06
C THR A 246 20.94 -12.66 -17.08
N LEU A 247 21.31 -11.41 -16.80
CA LEU A 247 22.11 -10.60 -17.72
C LEU A 247 23.62 -10.87 -17.60
N GLY A 248 24.09 -11.37 -16.44
CA GLY A 248 25.49 -11.76 -16.25
C GLY A 248 26.47 -10.62 -16.59
N GLU A 249 27.39 -10.88 -17.52
CA GLU A 249 28.38 -9.88 -17.98
C GLU A 249 27.77 -8.73 -18.78
N GLU A 250 26.58 -8.92 -19.37
CA GLU A 250 25.83 -7.87 -20.10
C GLU A 250 25.03 -6.97 -19.13
N CYS A 251 25.08 -7.23 -17.82
CA CYS A 251 24.50 -6.37 -16.79
C CYS A 251 25.36 -5.11 -16.57
N SER A 252 25.27 -4.15 -17.48
CA SER A 252 25.97 -2.86 -17.37
C SER A 252 25.11 -1.79 -16.69
N TYR A 253 25.75 -0.69 -16.25
CA TYR A 253 25.05 0.48 -15.75
C TYR A 253 24.03 0.99 -16.77
N ASP A 254 24.45 1.14 -18.02
CA ASP A 254 23.63 1.67 -19.11
C ASP A 254 22.36 0.82 -19.35
N VAL A 255 22.47 -0.52 -19.26
CA VAL A 255 21.32 -1.42 -19.43
C VAL A 255 20.33 -1.26 -18.27
N VAL A 256 20.82 -1.28 -17.02
CA VAL A 256 19.98 -1.12 -15.83
C VAL A 256 19.32 0.27 -15.81
N GLN A 257 20.07 1.30 -16.20
CA GLN A 257 19.59 2.66 -16.29
C GLN A 257 18.51 2.79 -17.37
N ALA A 258 18.70 2.23 -18.56
CA ALA A 258 17.70 2.28 -19.63
C ALA A 258 16.38 1.60 -19.24
N VAL A 259 16.45 0.45 -18.55
CA VAL A 259 15.25 -0.19 -17.98
C VAL A 259 14.58 0.71 -16.95
N HIS A 260 15.36 1.35 -16.09
CA HIS A 260 14.86 2.28 -15.09
C HIS A 260 14.19 3.51 -15.70
N ASP A 261 14.83 4.12 -16.71
CA ASP A 261 14.34 5.28 -17.44
C ASP A 261 13.02 4.98 -18.14
N GLN A 262 12.93 3.85 -18.85
CA GLN A 262 11.68 3.44 -19.51
C GLN A 262 10.53 3.27 -18.51
N LEU A 263 10.78 2.59 -17.38
CA LEU A 263 9.73 2.37 -16.38
C LEU A 263 9.31 3.68 -15.70
N ARG A 264 10.25 4.62 -15.51
CA ARG A 264 9.96 5.96 -14.99
C ARG A 264 9.12 6.78 -15.97
N GLU A 265 9.48 6.78 -17.24
CA GLU A 265 8.74 7.48 -18.30
C GLU A 265 7.28 7.02 -18.34
N LEU A 266 7.04 5.72 -18.32
CA LEU A 266 5.68 5.17 -18.26
C LEU A 266 4.90 5.68 -17.03
N VAL A 267 5.56 5.80 -15.87
CA VAL A 267 4.93 6.31 -14.63
C VAL A 267 4.55 7.79 -14.75
N GLU A 268 5.42 8.62 -15.34
CA GLU A 268 5.12 10.05 -15.50
C GLU A 268 4.10 10.29 -16.62
N GLU A 269 4.16 9.57 -17.75
CA GLU A 269 3.15 9.66 -18.83
C GLU A 269 1.75 9.32 -18.31
N HIS A 270 1.61 8.21 -17.56
CA HIS A 270 0.34 7.80 -16.96
C HIS A 270 -0.26 8.89 -16.04
N LYS A 271 0.61 9.52 -15.25
CA LYS A 271 0.24 10.60 -14.33
C LYS A 271 -0.13 11.90 -15.06
N GLU A 272 0.56 12.23 -16.14
CA GLU A 272 0.26 13.40 -16.99
C GLU A 272 -1.08 13.22 -17.72
N ASN A 273 -1.33 12.02 -18.24
CA ASN A 273 -2.58 11.66 -18.93
C ASN A 273 -3.79 11.53 -17.98
N LYS A 274 -3.55 11.44 -16.67
CA LYS A 274 -4.59 11.26 -15.63
C LYS A 274 -5.45 10.02 -15.88
N GLU A 275 -4.81 8.97 -16.37
CA GLU A 275 -5.43 7.67 -16.60
C GLU A 275 -5.97 7.10 -15.27
N GLU A 276 -7.19 6.57 -15.31
CA GLU A 276 -7.87 6.07 -14.12
C GLU A 276 -7.45 4.65 -13.78
N GLU A 277 -7.19 3.83 -14.80
CA GLU A 277 -6.72 2.46 -14.65
C GLU A 277 -5.31 2.42 -14.07
N PRO A 278 -5.01 1.51 -13.13
CA PRO A 278 -3.65 1.33 -12.62
C PRO A 278 -2.65 0.97 -13.72
N LEU A 279 -1.49 1.62 -13.69
CA LEU A 279 -0.42 1.36 -14.66
C LEU A 279 0.25 0.01 -14.39
N MET A 280 0.16 -0.91 -15.35
CA MET A 280 0.68 -2.26 -15.23
C MET A 280 1.61 -2.62 -16.40
N VAL A 281 2.84 -3.04 -16.10
CA VAL A 281 3.87 -3.39 -17.09
C VAL A 281 4.01 -4.91 -17.19
N SER A 282 4.11 -5.41 -18.42
CA SER A 282 4.34 -6.83 -18.71
C SER A 282 5.83 -7.13 -18.89
N LYS A 283 6.23 -8.39 -18.72
CA LYS A 283 7.58 -8.86 -19.06
C LYS A 283 7.97 -8.55 -20.51
N GLY A 284 7.01 -8.58 -21.44
CA GLY A 284 7.24 -8.27 -22.85
C GLY A 284 7.77 -6.85 -23.07
N ALA A 285 7.24 -5.87 -22.34
CA ALA A 285 7.73 -4.49 -22.40
C ALA A 285 9.19 -4.39 -21.93
N VAL A 286 9.54 -5.06 -20.83
CA VAL A 286 10.92 -5.09 -20.31
C VAL A 286 11.86 -5.79 -21.29
N LYS A 287 11.44 -6.91 -21.91
CA LYS A 287 12.22 -7.62 -22.93
C LYS A 287 12.56 -6.73 -24.13
N CYS A 288 11.60 -5.91 -24.59
CA CYS A 288 11.84 -4.96 -25.67
C CYS A 288 12.94 -3.95 -25.31
N VAL A 289 12.94 -3.44 -24.07
CA VAL A 289 13.98 -2.52 -23.59
C VAL A 289 15.33 -3.22 -23.57
N LEU A 290 15.42 -4.42 -22.97
CA LEU A 290 16.67 -5.18 -22.90
C LEU A 290 17.27 -5.42 -24.29
N LEU A 291 16.46 -5.82 -25.27
CA LEU A 291 16.90 -6.00 -26.66
C LEU A 291 17.40 -4.69 -27.28
N SER A 292 16.71 -3.57 -27.03
CA SER A 292 17.11 -2.24 -27.53
C SER A 292 18.43 -1.76 -26.93
N CYS A 293 18.77 -2.21 -25.73
CA CYS A 293 20.05 -1.94 -25.06
C CYS A 293 21.18 -2.87 -25.50
N GLY A 294 20.93 -3.78 -26.45
CA GLY A 294 21.95 -4.70 -26.99
C GLY A 294 22.16 -5.97 -26.16
N VAL A 295 21.25 -6.29 -25.23
CA VAL A 295 21.28 -7.58 -24.52
C VAL A 295 20.97 -8.71 -25.50
N SER A 296 21.75 -9.79 -25.43
CA SER A 296 21.60 -10.95 -26.31
C SER A 296 20.25 -11.66 -26.13
N GLU A 297 19.72 -12.24 -27.21
CA GLU A 297 18.47 -13.01 -27.17
C GLU A 297 18.53 -14.15 -26.14
N SER A 298 19.71 -14.76 -25.93
CA SER A 298 19.92 -15.78 -24.91
C SER A 298 19.65 -15.27 -23.49
N HIS A 299 20.17 -14.10 -23.12
CA HIS A 299 19.94 -13.52 -21.79
C HIS A 299 18.52 -12.98 -21.65
N VAL A 300 17.93 -12.43 -22.71
CA VAL A 300 16.52 -11.99 -22.70
C VAL A 300 15.56 -13.18 -22.51
N ASN A 301 15.86 -14.34 -23.11
CA ASN A 301 15.09 -15.56 -22.88
C ASN A 301 15.31 -16.14 -21.47
N ALA A 302 16.52 -16.01 -20.91
CA ALA A 302 16.78 -16.37 -19.52
C ALA A 302 15.99 -15.47 -18.55
N PHE A 303 15.95 -14.15 -18.81
CA PHE A 303 15.09 -13.19 -18.10
C PHE A 303 13.62 -13.61 -18.17
N ASP A 304 13.12 -13.94 -19.36
CA ASP A 304 11.73 -14.37 -19.57
C ASP A 304 11.37 -15.61 -18.75
N SER A 305 12.21 -16.64 -18.77
CA SER A 305 12.00 -17.86 -17.99
C SER A 305 12.04 -17.59 -16.48
N ARG A 306 12.99 -16.78 -16.00
CA ARG A 306 13.12 -16.47 -14.57
C ARG A 306 11.98 -15.58 -14.06
N TYR A 307 11.48 -14.69 -14.91
CA TYR A 307 10.29 -13.90 -14.63
C TYR A 307 9.08 -14.80 -14.41
N ASP A 308 8.87 -15.78 -15.30
CA ASP A 308 7.74 -16.72 -15.21
C ASP A 308 7.82 -17.58 -13.95
N ASP A 309 9.01 -18.06 -13.60
CA ASP A 309 9.23 -18.85 -12.38
C ASP A 309 8.94 -18.05 -11.09
N SER A 310 9.22 -16.73 -11.10
CA SER A 310 9.18 -15.91 -9.89
C SER A 310 7.84 -15.19 -9.70
N PHE A 311 7.24 -14.71 -10.78
CA PHE A 311 6.02 -13.91 -10.76
C PHE A 311 4.83 -14.63 -11.39
N GLY A 312 5.06 -15.56 -12.33
CA GLY A 312 4.04 -16.17 -13.17
C GLY A 312 3.98 -15.56 -14.58
N ALA A 313 3.61 -16.39 -15.56
CA ALA A 313 3.73 -16.06 -16.99
C ALA A 313 2.88 -14.85 -17.45
N GLU A 314 1.69 -14.70 -16.88
CA GLU A 314 0.73 -13.63 -17.22
C GLU A 314 0.76 -12.47 -16.22
N THR A 315 1.69 -12.49 -15.27
CA THR A 315 1.76 -11.50 -14.21
C THR A 315 2.23 -10.16 -14.78
N ARG A 316 1.49 -9.11 -14.45
CA ARG A 316 1.86 -7.72 -14.73
C ARG A 316 2.20 -7.06 -13.40
N LEU A 317 3.19 -6.17 -13.41
CA LEU A 317 3.68 -5.51 -12.21
C LEU A 317 3.50 -4.01 -12.33
N SER A 318 3.21 -3.35 -11.21
CA SER A 318 3.23 -1.90 -11.17
C SER A 318 4.67 -1.40 -11.30
N PRO A 319 5.01 -0.57 -12.30
CA PRO A 319 6.36 -0.03 -12.44
C PRO A 319 6.79 0.79 -11.22
N ARG A 320 5.84 1.34 -10.47
CA ARG A 320 6.07 2.05 -9.20
C ARG A 320 6.65 1.16 -8.10
N ASN A 321 6.46 -0.15 -8.20
CA ASN A 321 7.06 -1.13 -7.28
C ASN A 321 8.48 -1.50 -7.74
N LEU A 322 8.74 -1.51 -9.05
CA LEU A 322 10.02 -1.94 -9.62
C LEU A 322 11.10 -0.87 -9.52
N VAL A 323 10.74 0.39 -9.69
CA VAL A 323 11.69 1.50 -9.78
C VAL A 323 11.33 2.66 -8.85
N ASP A 324 12.35 3.30 -8.29
CA ASP A 324 12.19 4.57 -7.59
C ASP A 324 12.27 5.72 -8.59
N ALA A 325 11.12 6.26 -8.99
CA ALA A 325 11.05 7.36 -9.96
C ALA A 325 11.77 8.65 -9.51
N LYS A 326 12.16 8.77 -8.23
CA LYS A 326 12.72 10.00 -7.67
C LYS A 326 14.24 10.00 -7.52
N GLN A 327 14.89 8.85 -7.58
CA GLN A 327 16.33 8.76 -7.38
C GLN A 327 16.92 7.51 -8.05
N VAL A 328 18.13 7.67 -8.56
CA VAL A 328 19.01 6.57 -8.97
C VAL A 328 20.06 6.39 -7.88
N GLN A 329 20.26 5.14 -7.45
CA GLN A 329 21.21 4.80 -6.40
C GLN A 329 22.29 3.88 -6.95
N VAL A 330 23.55 4.25 -6.72
CA VAL A 330 24.71 3.41 -7.00
C VAL A 330 25.39 3.09 -5.68
N SER A 331 25.47 1.80 -5.35
CA SER A 331 26.01 1.34 -4.07
C SER A 331 27.25 0.46 -4.26
N MET A 332 28.26 0.76 -3.46
CA MET A 332 29.47 0.00 -3.22
C MET A 332 29.52 -0.34 -1.73
N PRO A 333 30.34 -1.31 -1.27
CA PRO A 333 30.34 -1.77 0.13
C PRO A 333 30.36 -0.67 1.19
N ASP A 334 31.15 0.39 0.97
CA ASP A 334 31.34 1.49 1.93
C ASP A 334 30.79 2.84 1.43
N VAL A 335 30.21 2.90 0.22
CA VAL A 335 29.82 4.16 -0.42
C VAL A 335 28.47 4.01 -1.12
N THR A 336 27.54 4.93 -0.85
CA THR A 336 26.28 5.03 -1.60
C THR A 336 26.19 6.42 -2.23
N ILE A 337 26.02 6.42 -3.54
CA ILE A 337 25.81 7.62 -4.34
C ILE A 337 24.34 7.69 -4.71
N LYS A 338 23.70 8.82 -4.46
CA LYS A 338 22.33 9.10 -4.88
C LYS A 338 22.33 10.24 -5.87
N VAL A 339 21.73 10.00 -7.02
CA VAL A 339 21.68 10.95 -8.13
C VAL A 339 20.23 11.16 -8.50
N SER A 340 19.85 12.40 -8.81
CA SER A 340 18.54 12.69 -9.40
C SER A 340 18.41 11.98 -10.75
N PRO A 341 17.22 11.48 -11.13
CA PRO A 341 17.04 10.72 -12.36
C PRO A 341 17.50 11.46 -13.62
N GLU A 342 17.30 12.78 -13.68
CA GLU A 342 17.74 13.65 -14.79
C GLU A 342 19.27 13.68 -15.00
N TYR A 343 20.03 13.40 -13.93
CA TYR A 343 21.50 13.41 -13.94
C TYR A 343 22.09 12.00 -14.04
N SER A 344 21.25 10.96 -14.10
CA SER A 344 21.71 9.57 -14.17
C SER A 344 22.51 9.29 -15.44
N ALA A 345 22.14 9.90 -16.58
CA ALA A 345 22.85 9.75 -17.85
C ALA A 345 24.27 10.32 -17.84
N LEU A 346 24.63 11.11 -16.82
CA LEU A 346 25.98 11.66 -16.65
C LEU A 346 26.90 10.72 -15.85
N VAL A 347 26.35 9.67 -15.23
CA VAL A 347 27.13 8.70 -14.48
C VAL A 347 27.78 7.75 -15.46
N GLU A 348 29.11 7.73 -15.52
CA GLU A 348 29.86 6.80 -16.36
C GLU A 348 30.57 5.73 -15.51
N THR A 349 30.69 4.51 -16.04
CA THR A 349 31.60 3.51 -15.49
C THR A 349 32.83 3.35 -16.38
N ARG A 350 34.04 3.45 -15.81
CA ARG A 350 35.30 3.27 -16.55
C ARG A 350 36.30 2.42 -15.78
N SER A 351 37.14 1.70 -16.51
CA SER A 351 38.33 1.06 -15.95
C SER A 351 39.56 1.91 -16.25
N ILE A 352 40.21 2.43 -15.20
CA ILE A 352 41.43 3.24 -15.30
C ILE A 352 42.53 2.48 -14.54
N ASN A 353 43.60 2.11 -15.22
CA ASN A 353 44.73 1.35 -14.64
C ASN A 353 44.30 0.06 -13.91
N GLY A 354 43.33 -0.66 -14.46
CA GLY A 354 42.82 -1.92 -13.89
C GLY A 354 41.90 -1.76 -12.69
N LYS A 355 41.54 -0.52 -12.32
CA LYS A 355 40.57 -0.22 -11.26
C LYS A 355 39.29 0.33 -11.88
N LYS A 356 38.13 -0.12 -11.37
CA LYS A 356 36.81 0.35 -11.80
C LYS A 356 36.47 1.65 -11.08
N TYR A 357 35.98 2.62 -11.82
CA TYR A 357 35.54 3.93 -11.33
C TYR A 357 34.10 4.18 -11.75
N ILE A 358 33.36 4.84 -10.87
CA ILE A 358 32.12 5.53 -11.20
C ILE A 358 32.49 7.01 -11.31
N LEU A 359 32.29 7.59 -12.48
CA LEU A 359 32.62 8.97 -12.79
C LEU A 359 31.33 9.78 -12.83
N ILE A 360 31.33 10.91 -12.14
CA ILE A 360 30.23 11.86 -12.14
C ILE A 360 30.84 13.22 -12.45
N PRO A 361 30.40 13.91 -13.51
CA PRO A 361 30.84 15.26 -13.81
C PRO A 361 30.61 16.17 -12.61
N ALA A 362 31.68 16.81 -12.16
CA ALA A 362 31.63 17.81 -11.11
C ALA A 362 31.20 19.16 -11.72
N GLU A 363 29.89 19.35 -11.86
CA GLU A 363 29.29 20.61 -12.33
C GLU A 363 28.72 21.41 -11.14
N GLY A 364 29.03 22.70 -11.08
CA GLY A 364 28.55 23.61 -10.03
C GLY A 364 29.43 23.66 -8.77
N GLU A 365 28.84 24.08 -7.66
CA GLU A 365 29.54 24.16 -6.37
C GLU A 365 29.67 22.75 -5.77
N VAL A 366 30.91 22.28 -5.64
CA VAL A 366 31.20 21.01 -4.97
C VAL A 366 31.62 21.28 -3.54
N GLU A 367 31.03 20.57 -2.59
CA GLU A 367 31.32 20.71 -1.17
C GLU A 367 31.80 19.41 -0.53
N VAL A 368 32.70 19.53 0.44
CA VAL A 368 33.09 18.43 1.34
C VAL A 368 32.70 18.82 2.75
N ASN A 369 31.77 18.07 3.36
CA ASN A 369 31.24 18.37 4.71
C ASN A 369 30.72 19.82 4.84
N GLY A 370 30.08 20.36 3.79
CA GLY A 370 29.55 21.73 3.77
C GLY A 370 30.60 22.82 3.50
N VAL A 371 31.81 22.45 3.08
CA VAL A 371 32.87 23.40 2.70
C VAL A 371 33.07 23.35 1.18
N PRO A 372 32.85 24.46 0.45
CA PRO A 372 33.13 24.54 -0.97
C PRO A 372 34.60 24.22 -1.28
N ILE A 373 34.83 23.38 -2.28
CA ILE A 373 36.16 22.99 -2.74
C ILE A 373 36.37 23.40 -4.20
N HIS A 374 37.63 23.67 -4.56
CA HIS A 374 38.04 23.86 -5.94
C HIS A 374 38.53 22.53 -6.51
N ILE A 375 38.08 22.20 -7.73
CA ILE A 375 38.55 21.04 -8.48
C ILE A 375 39.35 21.56 -9.67
N ASP A 376 40.63 21.21 -9.71
CA ASP A 376 41.51 21.54 -10.84
C ASP A 376 41.11 20.71 -12.07
N GLY A 377 40.98 21.38 -13.22
CA GLY A 377 40.57 20.77 -14.50
C GLY A 377 41.68 20.10 -15.30
#